data_AF-A0A6B3I107-F1
#
_entry.id   AF-A0A6B3I107-F1
#
_cell.length_a   1.000
_cell.length_b   1.000
_cell.length_c   1.000
_cell.angle_alpha   90.00
_cell.angle_beta   90.00
_cell.angle_gamma   90.00
#
_symmetry.space_group_name_H-M   'P 1'
#
loop_
_entity.id
_entity.type
_entity.pdbx_description
1 polymer ?
#
loop_
_entity_poly.entity_id
_entity_poly.type
_entity_poly.pdbx_seq_one_letter_code
_entity_poly.pdbx_strand_id
1 'polypeptide(L)'
;PFRFYRGAAAVMAADLAGTPDSGIRAQLCGDAHLMNFRLLASPERNLVFDINDFDETLPGPWEWDVKRLAASLVIAARANGFTDPERDDIVRASVRSYRESMARFAGMRNLDVWYAKTDAERLRTVAAERLPGRGRRNLDRALRKARSRDSLQAFGKLAEVVDGRLRIAPD
;
A
#
# COMPACT_ATOMS: atom_id res chain seq x y z
N PRO A 1 -17.74 -6.71 -5.76
CA PRO A 1 -16.69 -7.58 -5.17
C PRO A 1 -15.53 -6.81 -4.50
N PHE A 2 -14.75 -6.01 -5.25
CA PHE A 2 -13.55 -5.35 -4.70
C PHE A 2 -13.85 -4.29 -3.62
N ARG A 3 -14.95 -3.53 -3.78
CA ARG A 3 -15.42 -2.58 -2.75
C ARG A 3 -15.85 -3.28 -1.45
N PHE A 4 -16.42 -4.48 -1.54
CA PHE A 4 -16.77 -5.29 -0.38
C PHE A 4 -15.51 -5.79 0.34
N TYR A 5 -14.51 -6.24 -0.42
CA TYR A 5 -13.26 -6.74 0.13
C TYR A 5 -12.52 -5.71 1.01
N ARG A 6 -12.60 -4.42 0.63
CA ARG A 6 -12.05 -3.31 1.44
C ARG A 6 -12.62 -3.24 2.86
N GLY A 7 -13.90 -3.56 3.07
CA GLY A 7 -14.55 -3.49 4.38
C GLY A 7 -14.64 -4.84 5.11
N ALA A 8 -13.91 -5.87 4.65
CA ALA A 8 -14.08 -7.25 5.07
C ALA A 8 -12.92 -7.75 5.96
N ALA A 9 -12.32 -6.89 6.77
CA ALA A 9 -11.22 -7.26 7.68
C ALA A 9 -11.62 -8.34 8.68
N ALA A 10 -12.70 -8.12 9.42
CA ALA A 10 -13.21 -9.09 10.38
C ALA A 10 -13.62 -10.42 9.73
N VAL A 11 -14.25 -10.39 8.56
CA VAL A 11 -14.65 -11.59 7.82
C VAL A 11 -13.42 -12.39 7.41
N MET A 12 -12.39 -11.73 6.89
CA MET A 12 -11.17 -12.41 6.47
C MET A 12 -10.39 -12.97 7.68
N ALA A 13 -10.33 -12.23 8.79
CA ALA A 13 -9.73 -12.73 10.02
C ALA A 13 -10.43 -14.01 10.49
N ALA A 14 -11.77 -14.07 10.41
CA ALA A 14 -12.53 -15.27 10.72
C ALA A 14 -12.21 -16.42 9.73
N ASP A 15 -12.12 -16.15 8.44
CA ASP A 15 -11.75 -17.14 7.41
C ASP A 15 -10.32 -17.69 7.63
N LEU A 16 -9.39 -16.85 8.09
CA LEU A 16 -7.99 -17.20 8.29
C LEU A 16 -7.70 -17.85 9.65
N ALA A 17 -8.56 -17.65 10.65
CA ALA A 17 -8.35 -18.12 12.02
C ALA A 17 -8.15 -19.63 12.15
N GLY A 18 -8.74 -20.41 11.23
CA GLY A 18 -8.57 -21.87 11.18
C GLY A 18 -7.43 -22.37 10.29
N THR A 19 -6.69 -21.47 9.62
CA THR A 19 -5.62 -21.87 8.70
C THR A 19 -4.30 -22.03 9.45
N PRO A 20 -3.40 -22.95 9.02
CA PRO A 20 -2.07 -23.04 9.59
C PRO A 20 -1.29 -21.72 9.49
N ASP A 21 -0.57 -21.40 10.55
CA ASP A 21 0.40 -20.31 10.63
C ASP A 21 1.73 -20.79 11.25
N SER A 22 2.78 -19.99 11.10
CA SER A 22 4.13 -20.32 11.56
C SER A 22 4.36 -20.15 13.07
N GLY A 23 3.37 -19.67 13.82
CA GLY A 23 3.52 -19.23 15.21
C GLY A 23 4.23 -17.88 15.38
N ILE A 24 4.66 -17.25 14.29
CA ILE A 24 5.34 -15.95 14.33
C ILE A 24 4.29 -14.84 14.34
N ARG A 25 4.26 -14.06 15.41
CA ARG A 25 3.35 -12.93 15.56
C ARG A 25 4.03 -11.60 15.25
N ALA A 26 3.29 -10.72 14.59
CA ALA A 26 3.69 -9.35 14.29
C ALA A 26 2.52 -8.39 14.59
N GLN A 27 2.83 -7.09 14.68
CA GLN A 27 1.80 -6.07 14.61
C GLN A 27 1.32 -5.98 13.17
N LEU A 28 0.08 -6.41 12.90
CA LEU A 28 -0.47 -6.43 11.56
C LEU A 28 -0.95 -5.03 11.15
N CYS A 29 -0.94 -4.75 9.85
CA CYS A 29 -1.72 -3.65 9.28
C CYS A 29 -3.22 -3.90 9.51
N GLY A 30 -3.68 -5.14 9.39
CA GLY A 30 -5.09 -5.51 9.53
C GLY A 30 -5.89 -5.32 8.24
N ASP A 31 -5.57 -4.26 7.47
CA ASP A 31 -6.16 -3.97 6.16
C ASP A 31 -5.16 -3.98 4.98
N ALA A 32 -4.28 -4.98 4.93
CA ALA A 32 -3.30 -5.11 3.85
C ALA A 32 -3.94 -5.51 2.50
N HIS A 33 -4.47 -4.55 1.74
CA HIS A 33 -5.02 -4.78 0.40
C HIS A 33 -4.51 -3.78 -0.65
N LEU A 34 -4.58 -4.10 -1.95
CA LEU A 34 -4.05 -3.28 -3.05
C LEU A 34 -4.40 -1.78 -2.96
N MET A 35 -5.63 -1.42 -2.59
CA MET A 35 -6.07 -0.01 -2.54
C MET A 35 -5.65 0.76 -1.29
N ASN A 36 -5.02 0.07 -0.32
CA ASN A 36 -4.50 0.69 0.89
C ASN A 36 -3.07 1.22 0.64
N PHE A 37 -2.42 0.72 -0.40
CA PHE A 37 -1.16 1.27 -0.89
C PHE A 37 -1.38 2.56 -1.65
N ARG A 38 -0.64 3.61 -1.29
CA ARG A 38 -0.73 4.94 -1.89
C ARG A 38 0.65 5.57 -2.06
N LEU A 39 0.71 6.54 -2.96
CA LEU A 39 1.82 7.49 -3.02
C LEU A 39 1.56 8.61 -2.01
N LEU A 40 2.44 8.73 -1.03
CA LEU A 40 2.40 9.73 0.04
C LEU A 40 3.56 10.71 -0.13
N ALA A 41 3.30 11.99 0.06
CA ALA A 41 4.34 13.00 0.15
C ALA A 41 4.83 13.06 1.60
N SER A 42 6.09 12.69 1.82
CA SER A 42 6.77 12.94 3.09
C SER A 42 6.93 14.44 3.35
N PRO A 43 7.09 14.86 4.61
CA PRO A 43 7.39 16.25 4.96
C PRO A 43 8.60 16.83 4.20
N GLU A 44 9.59 15.98 3.89
CA GLU A 44 10.79 16.35 3.12
C GLU A 44 10.55 16.39 1.60
N ARG A 45 9.29 16.36 1.15
CA ARG A 45 8.87 16.34 -0.27
C ARG A 45 9.32 15.12 -1.07
N ASN A 46 9.76 14.06 -0.40
CA ASN A 46 9.96 12.76 -1.05
C ASN A 46 8.61 12.06 -1.22
N LEU A 47 8.34 11.50 -2.40
CA LEU A 47 7.19 10.63 -2.58
C LEU A 47 7.56 9.20 -2.20
N VAL A 48 6.79 8.61 -1.30
CA VAL A 48 6.94 7.23 -0.83
C VAL A 48 5.69 6.44 -1.22
N PHE A 49 5.88 5.20 -1.67
CA PHE A 49 4.81 4.24 -1.87
C PHE A 49 4.69 3.37 -0.63
N ASP A 50 3.59 3.53 0.09
CA ASP A 50 3.38 2.86 1.38
C ASP A 50 1.90 2.60 1.66
N ILE A 51 1.66 1.80 2.69
CA ILE A 51 0.34 1.59 3.30
C ILE A 51 -0.07 2.88 4.04
N ASN A 52 -1.34 3.27 3.92
CA ASN A 52 -1.82 4.55 4.43
C ASN A 52 -2.77 4.44 5.64
N ASP A 53 -3.29 3.26 5.96
CA ASP A 53 -4.27 3.08 7.06
C ASP A 53 -3.83 1.99 8.03
N PHE A 54 -3.95 2.30 9.33
CA PHE A 54 -3.54 1.45 10.45
C PHE A 54 -4.59 1.46 11.58
N ASP A 55 -5.82 1.88 11.29
CA ASP A 55 -6.94 1.88 12.23
C ASP A 55 -7.37 0.45 12.68
N GLU A 56 -7.10 -0.56 11.84
CA GLU A 56 -7.38 -1.98 12.11
C GLU A 56 -6.17 -2.77 12.64
N THR A 57 -5.14 -2.08 13.16
CA THR A 57 -3.89 -2.72 13.57
C THR A 57 -4.03 -3.58 14.83
N LEU A 58 -3.67 -4.87 14.73
CA LEU A 58 -3.76 -5.84 15.83
C LEU A 58 -2.59 -6.84 15.81
N PRO A 59 -2.13 -7.35 16.96
CA PRO A 59 -1.13 -8.42 16.99
C PRO A 59 -1.69 -9.74 16.44
N GLY A 60 -1.05 -10.32 15.43
CA GLY A 60 -1.52 -11.56 14.81
C GLY A 60 -0.45 -12.26 13.95
N PRO A 61 -0.79 -13.38 13.29
CA PRO A 61 0.11 -14.07 12.38
C PRO A 61 0.41 -13.20 11.16
N TRP A 62 1.68 -12.93 10.87
CA TRP A 62 2.09 -12.04 9.77
C TRP A 62 1.58 -12.51 8.40
N GLU A 63 1.31 -13.80 8.26
CA GLU A 63 0.78 -14.41 7.05
C GLU A 63 -0.58 -13.85 6.67
N TRP A 64 -1.33 -13.31 7.64
CA TRP A 64 -2.68 -12.80 7.39
C TRP A 64 -2.66 -11.58 6.48
N ASP A 65 -1.75 -10.63 6.71
CA ASP A 65 -1.60 -9.46 5.84
C ASP A 65 -1.17 -9.86 4.42
N VAL A 66 -0.27 -10.84 4.29
CA VAL A 66 0.20 -11.31 2.98
C VAL A 66 -0.89 -12.06 2.23
N LYS A 67 -1.64 -12.93 2.93
CA LYS A 67 -2.82 -13.62 2.38
C LYS A 67 -3.89 -12.59 1.96
N ARG A 68 -4.07 -11.52 2.74
CA ARG A 68 -5.04 -10.45 2.45
C ARG A 68 -4.65 -9.69 1.19
N LEU A 69 -3.38 -9.34 1.07
CA LEU A 69 -2.88 -8.66 -0.11
C LEU A 69 -3.05 -9.54 -1.35
N ALA A 70 -2.66 -10.82 -1.26
CA ALA A 70 -2.78 -11.78 -2.35
C ALA A 70 -4.23 -11.94 -2.82
N ALA A 71 -5.18 -12.16 -1.91
CA ALA A 71 -6.60 -12.27 -2.25
C ALA A 71 -7.16 -10.97 -2.84
N SER A 72 -6.70 -9.79 -2.39
CA SER A 72 -7.08 -8.51 -2.98
C SER A 72 -6.63 -8.39 -4.45
N LEU A 73 -5.44 -8.90 -4.78
CA LEU A 73 -4.90 -8.89 -6.14
C LEU A 73 -5.71 -9.82 -7.05
N VAL A 74 -6.11 -11.00 -6.56
CA VAL A 74 -7.00 -11.91 -7.30
C VAL A 74 -8.32 -11.23 -7.62
N ILE A 75 -8.95 -10.57 -6.65
CA ILE A 75 -10.24 -9.89 -6.85
C ILE A 75 -10.09 -8.71 -7.82
N ALA A 76 -9.02 -7.92 -7.70
CA ALA A 76 -8.73 -6.83 -8.61
C ALA A 76 -8.49 -7.32 -10.04
N ALA A 77 -7.65 -8.33 -10.23
CA ALA A 77 -7.34 -8.90 -11.54
C ALA A 77 -8.59 -9.51 -12.20
N ARG A 78 -9.42 -10.23 -11.44
CA ARG A 78 -10.75 -10.71 -11.89
C ARG A 78 -11.63 -9.57 -12.38
N ALA A 79 -11.74 -8.50 -11.60
CA ALA A 79 -12.56 -7.34 -11.95
C ALA A 79 -12.05 -6.59 -13.20
N ASN A 80 -10.79 -6.74 -13.55
CA ASN A 80 -10.17 -6.14 -14.74
C ASN A 80 -10.05 -7.12 -15.93
N GLY A 81 -10.64 -8.31 -15.85
CA GLY A 81 -10.71 -9.25 -16.99
C GLY A 81 -9.43 -10.05 -17.25
N PHE A 82 -8.47 -10.07 -16.33
CA PHE A 82 -7.27 -10.92 -16.45
C PHE A 82 -7.66 -12.40 -16.41
N THR A 83 -6.97 -13.24 -17.16
CA THR A 83 -7.12 -14.70 -17.20
C THR A 83 -6.59 -15.38 -15.94
N ASP A 84 -6.91 -16.65 -15.71
CA ASP A 84 -6.40 -17.39 -14.55
C ASP A 84 -4.86 -17.48 -14.51
N PRO A 85 -4.16 -17.80 -15.61
CA PRO A 85 -2.69 -17.78 -15.62
C PRO A 85 -2.10 -16.40 -15.26
N GLU A 86 -2.68 -15.31 -15.77
CA GLU A 86 -2.22 -13.96 -15.43
C GLU A 86 -2.44 -13.62 -13.95
N ARG A 87 -3.56 -14.06 -13.36
CA ARG A 87 -3.83 -13.89 -11.92
C ARG A 87 -2.82 -14.65 -11.08
N ASP A 88 -2.51 -15.89 -11.45
CA ASP A 88 -1.50 -16.71 -10.79
C ASP A 88 -0.13 -16.03 -10.82
N ASP A 89 0.27 -15.50 -11.98
CA ASP A 89 1.53 -14.77 -12.12
C ASP A 89 1.58 -13.51 -11.23
N ILE A 90 0.48 -12.73 -11.18
CA ILE A 90 0.38 -11.54 -10.32
C ILE A 90 0.54 -11.92 -8.85
N VAL A 91 -0.18 -12.94 -8.38
CA VAL A 91 -0.12 -13.38 -6.98
C VAL A 91 1.27 -13.92 -6.65
N ARG A 92 1.84 -14.78 -7.51
CA ARG A 92 3.18 -15.35 -7.33
C ARG A 92 4.25 -14.27 -7.31
N ALA A 93 4.16 -13.26 -8.17
CA ALA A 93 5.07 -12.13 -8.17
C ALA A 93 4.97 -11.32 -6.86
N SER A 94 3.76 -11.06 -6.37
CA SER A 94 3.54 -10.33 -5.12
C SER A 94 4.13 -11.07 -3.90
N VAL A 95 3.79 -12.35 -3.72
CA VAL A 95 4.30 -13.12 -2.56
C VAL A 95 5.80 -13.40 -2.65
N ARG A 96 6.34 -13.53 -3.88
CA ARG A 96 7.79 -13.60 -4.11
C ARG A 96 8.49 -12.33 -3.68
N SER A 97 7.96 -11.16 -4.06
CA SER A 97 8.52 -9.86 -3.68
C SER A 97 8.53 -9.65 -2.16
N TYR A 98 7.47 -10.09 -1.46
CA TYR A 98 7.44 -10.09 0.00
C TYR A 98 8.56 -10.97 0.58
N ARG A 99 8.65 -12.23 0.13
CA ARG A 99 9.68 -13.18 0.60
C ARG A 99 11.10 -12.66 0.36
N GLU A 100 11.39 -12.15 -0.83
CA GLU A 100 12.72 -11.62 -1.19
C GLU A 100 13.05 -10.36 -0.39
N SER A 101 12.06 -9.51 -0.11
CA SER A 101 12.25 -8.33 0.73
C SER A 101 12.56 -8.72 2.18
N MET A 102 11.83 -9.68 2.75
CA MET A 102 12.10 -10.18 4.09
C MET A 102 13.49 -10.84 4.20
N ALA A 103 13.89 -11.64 3.21
CA ALA A 103 15.23 -12.23 3.16
C ALA A 103 16.33 -11.15 3.12
N ARG A 104 16.11 -10.09 2.34
CA ARG A 104 17.01 -8.94 2.30
C ARG A 104 17.05 -8.21 3.66
N PHE A 105 15.90 -7.93 4.26
CA PHE A 105 15.82 -7.23 5.54
C PHE A 105 16.46 -8.01 6.69
N ALA A 106 16.37 -9.34 6.68
CA ALA A 106 17.03 -10.20 7.66
C ALA A 106 18.57 -10.05 7.66
N GLY A 107 19.16 -9.65 6.54
CA GLY A 107 20.60 -9.38 6.43
C GLY A 107 21.01 -7.93 6.68
N MET A 108 20.07 -7.03 6.98
CA MET A 108 20.32 -5.60 7.17
C MET A 108 20.45 -5.24 8.66
N ARG A 109 21.16 -4.14 8.95
CA ARG A 109 21.17 -3.58 10.32
C ARG A 109 19.82 -2.91 10.59
N ASN A 110 19.42 -2.86 11.87
CA ASN A 110 18.14 -2.27 12.28
C ASN A 110 17.91 -0.86 11.71
N LEU A 111 18.94 -0.01 11.71
CA LEU A 111 18.83 1.35 11.18
C LEU A 111 18.64 1.37 9.66
N ASP A 112 19.26 0.43 8.94
CA ASP A 112 19.09 0.33 7.48
C ASP A 112 17.68 -0.14 7.13
N VAL A 113 17.09 -1.04 7.93
CA VAL A 113 15.69 -1.46 7.80
C VAL A 113 14.75 -0.28 8.09
N TRP A 114 15.03 0.50 9.14
CA TRP A 114 14.26 1.69 9.50
C TRP A 114 14.20 2.73 8.36
N TYR A 115 15.28 2.90 7.60
CA TYR A 115 15.33 3.82 6.47
C TYR A 115 14.96 3.17 5.12
N ALA A 116 14.60 1.89 5.10
CA ALA A 116 14.19 1.22 3.88
C ALA A 116 12.83 1.76 3.41
N LYS A 117 12.81 2.45 2.26
CA LYS A 117 11.61 3.03 1.67
C LYS A 117 11.53 2.74 0.17
N THR A 118 10.30 2.65 -0.34
CA THR A 118 10.04 2.62 -1.77
C THR A 118 9.70 4.02 -2.24
N ASP A 119 10.69 4.78 -2.68
CA ASP A 119 10.49 6.14 -3.17
C ASP A 119 10.15 6.20 -4.67
N ALA A 120 9.87 7.41 -5.15
CA ALA A 120 9.56 7.66 -6.56
C ALA A 120 10.65 7.20 -7.54
N GLU A 121 11.94 7.31 -7.17
CA GLU A 121 13.03 6.90 -8.06
C GLU A 121 13.07 5.37 -8.15
N ARG A 122 12.96 4.67 -7.02
CA ARG A 122 12.82 3.21 -6.97
C ARG A 122 11.66 2.73 -7.84
N LEU A 123 10.50 3.39 -7.77
CA LEU A 123 9.34 3.06 -8.59
C LEU A 123 9.59 3.26 -10.09
N ARG A 124 10.29 4.34 -10.47
CA ARG A 124 10.65 4.58 -11.87
C ARG A 124 11.60 3.51 -12.40
N THR A 125 12.60 3.10 -11.61
CA THR A 125 13.51 2.01 -11.97
C THR A 125 12.73 0.72 -12.25
N VAL A 126 11.88 0.31 -11.32
CA VAL A 126 11.05 -0.91 -11.49
C VAL A 126 10.12 -0.77 -12.71
N ALA A 127 9.52 0.40 -12.92
CA ALA A 127 8.64 0.64 -14.07
C ALA A 127 9.39 0.62 -15.41
N ALA A 128 10.62 1.11 -15.46
CA ALA A 128 11.45 1.07 -16.66
C ALA A 128 11.77 -0.37 -17.07
N GLU A 129 12.04 -1.24 -16.09
CA GLU A 129 12.35 -2.65 -16.30
C GLU A 129 11.12 -3.51 -16.62
N ARG A 130 9.97 -3.21 -15.98
CA ARG A 130 8.84 -4.14 -15.92
C ARG A 130 7.58 -3.67 -16.64
N LEU A 131 7.45 -2.37 -16.94
CA LEU A 131 6.21 -1.83 -17.51
C LEU A 131 6.37 -1.40 -18.99
N PRO A 132 5.36 -1.67 -19.83
CA PRO A 132 5.31 -1.11 -21.18
C PRO A 132 5.19 0.42 -21.12
N GLY A 133 5.45 1.10 -22.25
CA GLY A 133 5.48 2.57 -22.30
C GLY A 133 4.20 3.25 -21.77
N ARG A 134 3.04 2.61 -21.93
CA ARG A 134 1.78 3.11 -21.34
C ARG A 134 1.80 3.08 -19.80
N GLY A 135 2.29 1.99 -19.20
CA GLY A 135 2.41 1.84 -17.75
C GLY A 135 3.36 2.86 -17.14
N ARG A 136 4.52 3.08 -17.78
CA ARG A 136 5.47 4.13 -17.40
C ARG A 136 4.84 5.53 -17.39
N ARG A 137 4.15 5.90 -18.47
CA ARG A 137 3.44 7.21 -18.55
C ARG A 137 2.36 7.37 -17.48
N ASN A 138 1.65 6.30 -17.16
CA ASN A 138 0.63 6.31 -16.09
C ASN A 138 1.27 6.52 -14.72
N LEU A 139 2.38 5.84 -14.42
CA LEU A 139 3.14 6.03 -13.19
C LEU A 139 3.65 7.47 -13.09
N ASP A 140 4.26 8.01 -14.15
CA ASP A 140 4.77 9.39 -14.15
C ASP A 140 3.66 10.40 -13.89
N ARG A 141 2.47 10.18 -14.46
CA ARG A 141 1.29 11.01 -14.20
C ARG A 141 0.86 10.91 -12.73
N ALA A 142 0.83 9.71 -12.17
CA ALA A 142 0.47 9.49 -10.77
C ALA A 142 1.48 10.17 -9.82
N LEU A 143 2.78 10.04 -10.08
CA LEU A 143 3.84 10.72 -9.34
C LEU A 143 3.70 12.24 -9.41
N ARG A 144 3.49 12.82 -10.59
CA ARG A 144 3.26 14.27 -10.72
C ARG A 144 2.03 14.74 -9.94
N LYS A 145 0.93 14.00 -10.02
CA LYS A 145 -0.31 14.31 -9.28
C LYS A 145 -0.11 14.18 -7.77
N ALA A 146 0.68 13.21 -7.30
CA ALA A 146 0.98 13.07 -5.88
C ALA A 146 1.82 14.24 -5.35
N ARG A 147 2.79 14.75 -6.14
CA ARG A 147 3.58 15.94 -5.78
C ARG A 147 2.76 17.21 -5.61
N SER A 148 1.63 17.34 -6.32
CA SER A 148 0.75 18.51 -6.20
C SER A 148 -0.27 18.40 -5.05
N ARG A 149 -0.29 17.29 -4.32
CA ARG A 149 -1.14 17.11 -3.12
C ARG A 149 -0.26 17.39 -1.91
N ASP A 150 -0.12 18.67 -1.58
CA ASP A 150 0.63 19.15 -0.43
C ASP A 150 -0.29 19.46 0.75
N SER A 151 0.32 19.70 1.92
CA SER A 151 -0.37 20.15 3.13
C SER A 151 -1.08 21.50 2.94
N LEU A 152 -0.72 22.31 1.94
CA LEU A 152 -1.41 23.56 1.59
C LEU A 152 -2.80 23.30 1.01
N GLN A 153 -3.00 22.20 0.28
CA GLN A 153 -4.32 21.77 -0.18
C GLN A 153 -5.25 21.35 0.95
N ALA A 154 -4.70 20.73 2.00
CA ALA A 154 -5.44 20.40 3.22
C ALA A 154 -5.71 21.67 4.04
N PHE A 155 -4.71 22.56 4.17
CA PHE A 155 -4.84 23.85 4.83
C PHE A 155 -5.94 24.72 4.18
N GLY A 156 -6.00 24.82 2.86
CA GLY A 156 -7.05 25.56 2.17
C GLY A 156 -8.45 24.94 2.27
N LYS A 157 -8.57 23.69 2.72
CA LYS A 157 -9.86 23.02 2.98
C LYS A 157 -10.26 23.04 4.45
N LEU A 158 -9.27 22.97 5.33
CA LEU A 158 -9.42 22.91 6.77
C LEU A 158 -9.30 24.29 7.42
N ALA A 159 -9.02 25.34 6.65
CA ALA A 159 -8.92 26.69 7.17
C ALA A 159 -9.66 27.70 6.29
N GLU A 160 -10.37 28.61 6.95
CA GLU A 160 -11.06 29.75 6.37
C GLU A 160 -10.50 31.05 6.93
N VAL A 161 -10.70 32.15 6.22
CA VAL A 161 -10.37 33.48 6.70
C VAL A 161 -11.64 34.13 7.24
N VAL A 162 -11.70 34.30 8.56
CA VAL A 162 -12.78 35.00 9.27
C VAL A 162 -12.18 36.27 9.86
N ASP A 163 -12.69 37.44 9.47
CA ASP A 163 -12.21 38.75 9.94
C ASP A 163 -10.70 38.98 9.74
N GLY A 164 -10.18 38.55 8.59
CA GLY A 164 -8.75 38.70 8.26
C GLY A 164 -7.81 37.80 9.06
N ARG A 165 -8.35 36.88 9.87
CA ARG A 165 -7.58 35.88 10.62
C ARG A 165 -7.90 34.49 10.11
N LEU A 166 -6.86 33.69 9.96
CA LEU A 166 -7.00 32.30 9.56
C LEU A 166 -7.53 31.47 10.72
N ARG A 167 -8.62 30.73 10.51
CA ARG A 167 -9.25 29.83 11.49
C ARG A 167 -9.44 28.45 10.88
N ILE A 168 -9.47 27.42 11.72
CA ILE A 168 -9.83 26.07 11.28
C ILE A 168 -11.33 26.08 10.92
N ALA A 169 -11.67 25.63 9.71
CA ALA A 169 -13.04 25.53 9.26
C ALA A 169 -13.79 24.50 10.12
N PRO A 170 -14.98 24.80 10.65
CA PRO A 170 -15.81 23.82 11.31
C PRO A 170 -16.32 22.77 10.30
N ASP A 171 -16.41 21.50 10.72
CA ASP A 171 -16.86 20.37 9.91
C ASP A 171 -18.28 20.53 9.33
#